data_AF-A0A1I5FL12-F1
#
_entry.id   AF-A0A1I5FL12-F1
#
_cell.length_a   1.000
_cell.length_b   1.000
_cell.length_c   1.000
_cell.angle_alpha   90.00
_cell.angle_beta   90.00
_cell.angle_gamma   90.00
#
_symmetry.space_group_name_H-M   'P 1'
#
loop_
_entity.id
_entity.type
_entity.pdbx_description
1 polymer ?
#
loop_
_entity_poly.entity_id
_entity_poly.type
_entity_poly.pdbx_seq_one_letter_code
_entity_poly.pdbx_strand_id
1 'polypeptide(L)'
;MSLKKHPCFPMLLVLTLLMSFNCFAQDGIFNIRTNYTTKEQVAEVKELLYSQTKETAFYEDEHYTVYRKCRGEWGGVIIFENKQSGNKYICAATCPVTVNKFNDVYYVTNTLHHLSETTEILKIRNPEKLKPATAEDLLRKFFENVGTLGAERIIKQYQTSCLYSFIYNNRLYHITADKEGTFVSEIAEGTFKKLQQISDQQLLTYDSKTAKQGNQILIGFSSNEFSGYIELNGQLITVYIAN
;
A
#
# COMPACT_ATOMS: atom_id res chain seq x y z
N MET A 1 80.90 43.77 -16.27
CA MET A 1 79.77 44.59 -16.75
C MET A 1 79.01 43.78 -17.80
N SER A 2 77.97 43.05 -17.39
CA SER A 2 77.03 42.38 -18.30
C SER A 2 75.75 42.08 -17.52
N LEU A 3 74.74 42.92 -17.72
CA LEU A 3 73.38 42.76 -17.22
C LEU A 3 72.69 41.62 -17.97
N LYS A 4 72.09 40.67 -17.25
CA LYS A 4 70.99 39.86 -17.77
C LYS A 4 69.77 40.03 -16.87
N LYS A 5 68.79 40.76 -17.39
CA LYS A 5 67.41 40.79 -16.88
C LYS A 5 66.73 39.47 -17.24
N HIS A 6 66.05 38.87 -16.29
CA HIS A 6 64.96 37.91 -16.58
C HIS A 6 63.68 38.34 -15.86
N PRO A 7 62.51 38.06 -16.45
CA PRO A 7 61.27 38.75 -16.15
C PRO A 7 60.44 38.04 -15.07
N CYS A 8 59.69 38.88 -14.36
CA CYS A 8 58.61 38.54 -13.44
C CYS A 8 57.53 37.71 -14.16
N PHE A 9 57.25 36.51 -13.65
CA PHE A 9 56.06 35.73 -13.99
C PHE A 9 55.14 35.74 -12.76
N PRO A 10 53.89 36.23 -12.84
CA PRO A 10 52.95 36.09 -11.75
C PRO A 10 52.50 34.62 -11.71
N MET A 11 52.75 33.96 -10.59
CA MET A 11 52.24 32.63 -10.30
C MET A 11 50.72 32.73 -10.11
N LEU A 12 49.99 32.43 -11.17
CA LEU A 12 48.54 32.25 -11.16
C LEU A 12 48.25 30.96 -10.37
N LEU A 13 47.97 31.09 -9.07
CA LEU A 13 47.51 29.98 -8.24
C LEU A 13 46.04 29.69 -8.62
N VAL A 14 45.85 28.74 -9.54
CA VAL A 14 44.52 28.21 -9.86
C VAL A 14 44.04 27.41 -8.65
N LEU A 15 43.21 28.05 -7.82
CA LEU A 15 42.49 27.40 -6.73
C LEU A 15 41.39 26.53 -7.37
N THR A 16 41.72 25.27 -7.71
CA THR A 16 40.71 24.28 -8.09
C THR A 16 39.85 23.97 -6.87
N LEU A 17 38.71 24.64 -6.78
CA LEU A 17 37.62 24.31 -5.88
C LEU A 17 37.11 22.93 -6.29
N LEU A 18 37.62 21.88 -5.64
CA LEU A 18 37.02 20.55 -5.66
C LEU A 18 35.65 20.68 -4.98
N MET A 19 34.64 21.02 -5.77
CA MET A 19 33.25 20.73 -5.45
C MET A 19 33.14 19.21 -5.39
N SER A 20 33.47 18.64 -4.23
CA SER A 20 33.00 17.32 -3.85
C SER A 20 31.48 17.41 -3.83
N PHE A 21 30.86 17.04 -4.95
CA PHE A 21 29.47 16.63 -4.97
C PHE A 21 29.37 15.48 -3.97
N ASN A 22 28.95 15.80 -2.75
CA ASN A 22 28.30 14.81 -1.91
C ASN A 22 27.07 14.40 -2.73
N CYS A 23 27.23 13.32 -3.50
CA CYS A 23 26.11 12.56 -4.00
C CYS A 23 25.41 12.05 -2.74
N PHE A 24 24.43 12.82 -2.26
CA PHE A 24 23.47 12.33 -1.30
C PHE A 24 22.68 11.26 -2.05
N ALA A 25 23.21 10.04 -2.07
CA ALA A 25 22.36 8.87 -2.19
C ALA A 25 21.36 9.01 -1.04
N GLN A 26 20.11 9.28 -1.38
CA GLN A 26 19.04 9.34 -0.40
C GLN A 26 18.95 7.93 0.18
N ASP A 27 19.45 7.71 1.39
CA ASP A 27 19.23 6.45 2.11
C ASP A 27 17.72 6.27 2.24
N GLY A 28 17.17 5.39 1.41
CA GLY A 28 15.74 5.14 1.33
C GLY A 28 15.20 4.63 2.67
N ILE A 29 13.93 4.93 2.97
CA ILE A 29 13.27 4.43 4.18
C ILE A 29 13.27 2.89 4.17
N PHE A 30 13.09 2.30 2.99
CA PHE A 30 13.10 0.87 2.73
C PHE A 30 14.26 0.48 1.81
N ASN A 31 14.78 -0.73 1.99
CA ASN A 31 15.70 -1.34 1.04
C ASN A 31 14.86 -1.94 -0.09
N ILE A 32 14.98 -1.41 -1.31
CA ILE A 32 14.20 -1.86 -2.46
C ILE A 32 15.06 -2.78 -3.33
N ARG A 33 14.48 -3.91 -3.75
CA ARG A 33 15.07 -4.82 -4.72
C ARG A 33 14.05 -5.20 -5.79
N THR A 34 14.54 -5.43 -6.99
CA THR A 34 13.73 -5.99 -8.07
C THR A 34 14.42 -7.24 -8.60
N ASN A 35 13.66 -8.33 -8.65
CA ASN A 35 14.10 -9.62 -9.15
C ASN A 35 13.18 -10.07 -10.28
N TYR A 36 13.74 -10.75 -11.27
CA TYR A 36 12.95 -11.46 -12.27
C TYR A 36 12.68 -12.89 -11.80
N THR A 37 11.48 -13.38 -12.03
CA THR A 37 10.98 -14.68 -11.59
C THR A 37 10.23 -15.37 -12.74
N THR A 38 9.87 -16.64 -12.57
CA THR A 38 9.12 -17.38 -13.59
C THR A 38 7.61 -17.33 -13.34
N LYS A 39 6.81 -17.63 -14.38
CA LYS A 39 5.35 -17.69 -14.26
C LYS A 39 4.89 -18.80 -13.30
N GLU A 40 5.65 -19.89 -13.22
CA GLU A 40 5.41 -21.00 -12.30
C GLU A 40 5.53 -20.54 -10.84
N GLN A 41 6.59 -19.80 -10.51
CA GLN A 41 6.78 -19.24 -9.16
C GLN A 41 5.67 -18.24 -8.81
N VAL A 42 5.24 -17.42 -9.77
CA VAL A 42 4.08 -16.52 -9.56
C VAL A 42 2.79 -17.31 -9.35
N ALA A 43 2.59 -18.43 -10.05
CA ALA A 43 1.43 -19.28 -9.87
C ALA A 43 1.40 -19.93 -8.48
N GLU A 44 2.54 -20.41 -7.97
CA GLU A 44 2.65 -20.93 -6.60
C GLU A 44 2.26 -19.87 -5.55
N VAL A 45 2.77 -18.64 -5.70
CA VAL A 45 2.38 -17.53 -4.81
C VAL A 45 0.90 -17.21 -4.96
N LYS A 46 0.34 -17.22 -6.18
CA LYS A 46 -1.10 -17.02 -6.38
C LYS A 46 -1.92 -18.07 -5.62
N GLU A 47 -1.58 -19.35 -5.70
CA GLU A 47 -2.29 -20.38 -4.92
C GLU A 47 -2.29 -20.05 -3.42
N LEU A 48 -1.18 -19.55 -2.86
CA LEU A 48 -1.12 -19.08 -1.47
C LEU A 48 -2.05 -17.88 -1.22
N LEU A 49 -2.04 -16.88 -2.11
CA LEU A 49 -2.92 -15.70 -2.05
C LEU A 49 -4.41 -16.07 -2.12
N TYR A 50 -4.75 -17.13 -2.86
CA TYR A 50 -6.12 -17.58 -3.12
C TYR A 50 -6.62 -18.67 -2.17
N SER A 51 -5.73 -19.34 -1.44
CA SER A 51 -6.07 -20.35 -0.44
C SER A 51 -6.94 -19.81 0.71
N GLN A 52 -6.98 -18.49 0.90
CA GLN A 52 -7.85 -17.83 1.89
C GLN A 52 -9.31 -17.81 1.40
N THR A 53 -10.15 -18.66 1.97
CA THR A 53 -11.58 -18.76 1.60
C THR A 53 -12.36 -17.50 2.01
N LYS A 54 -13.54 -17.27 1.40
CA LYS A 54 -14.44 -16.16 1.74
C LYS A 54 -14.89 -16.12 3.21
N GLU A 55 -14.71 -17.22 3.94
CA GLU A 55 -15.09 -17.35 5.35
C GLU A 55 -13.92 -17.08 6.30
N THR A 56 -12.70 -16.91 5.77
CA THR A 56 -11.54 -16.52 6.60
C THR A 56 -11.66 -15.08 7.07
N ALA A 57 -11.23 -14.85 8.31
CA ALA A 57 -11.08 -13.51 8.86
C ALA A 57 -10.13 -12.71 7.96
N PHE A 58 -10.58 -11.53 7.55
CA PHE A 58 -9.80 -10.59 6.77
C PHE A 58 -8.76 -9.84 7.63
N TYR A 59 -9.11 -9.59 8.88
CA TYR A 59 -8.24 -9.08 9.93
C TYR A 59 -8.78 -9.55 11.28
N GLU A 60 -7.91 -9.68 12.27
CA GLU A 60 -8.30 -10.10 13.61
C GLU A 60 -7.40 -9.45 14.66
N ASP A 61 -7.99 -9.01 15.76
CA ASP A 61 -7.29 -8.59 16.97
C ASP A 61 -7.95 -9.19 18.22
N GLU A 62 -7.61 -8.70 19.41
CA GLU A 62 -8.17 -9.22 20.67
C GLU A 62 -9.70 -9.05 20.79
N HIS A 63 -10.29 -8.02 20.17
CA HIS A 63 -11.69 -7.65 20.37
C HIS A 63 -12.59 -7.97 19.18
N TYR A 64 -12.04 -7.95 17.96
CA TYR A 64 -12.83 -8.07 16.74
C TYR A 64 -12.25 -9.09 15.78
N THR A 65 -13.15 -9.84 15.16
CA THR A 65 -12.90 -10.52 13.89
C THR A 65 -13.51 -9.68 12.78
N VAL A 66 -12.72 -9.39 11.75
CA VAL A 66 -13.13 -8.49 10.67
C VAL A 66 -13.26 -9.29 9.38
N TYR A 67 -14.36 -9.08 8.67
CA TYR A 67 -14.65 -9.70 7.38
C TYR A 67 -14.87 -8.63 6.33
N ARG A 68 -14.72 -9.01 5.05
CA ARG A 68 -15.00 -8.11 3.92
C ARG A 68 -15.86 -8.77 2.86
N LYS A 69 -16.62 -7.95 2.14
CA LYS A 69 -17.23 -8.33 0.87
C LYS A 69 -16.97 -7.22 -0.13
N CYS A 70 -16.41 -7.57 -1.29
CA CYS A 70 -16.19 -6.67 -2.42
C CYS A 70 -17.07 -7.16 -3.57
N ARG A 71 -17.87 -6.24 -4.15
CA ARG A 71 -18.68 -6.49 -5.34
C ARG A 71 -18.32 -5.48 -6.43
N GLY A 72 -17.05 -5.09 -6.53
CA GLY A 72 -16.59 -4.12 -7.52
C GLY A 72 -17.40 -2.83 -7.47
N GLU A 73 -17.92 -2.41 -8.61
CA GLU A 73 -18.71 -1.18 -8.76
C GLU A 73 -20.02 -1.19 -7.95
N TRP A 74 -20.55 -2.37 -7.62
CA TRP A 74 -21.80 -2.53 -6.85
C TRP A 74 -21.59 -2.45 -5.33
N GLY A 75 -20.47 -1.86 -4.92
CA GLY A 75 -20.12 -1.58 -3.54
C GLY A 75 -19.47 -2.76 -2.82
N GLY A 76 -19.26 -2.56 -1.53
CA GLY A 76 -18.71 -3.55 -0.64
C GLY A 76 -18.94 -3.14 0.81
N VAL A 77 -18.57 -4.03 1.71
CA VAL A 77 -18.76 -3.83 3.14
C VAL A 77 -17.57 -4.39 3.91
N ILE A 78 -17.21 -3.69 4.97
CA ILE A 78 -16.37 -4.19 6.04
C ILE A 78 -17.28 -4.53 7.23
N ILE A 79 -17.08 -5.69 7.84
CA ILE A 79 -17.91 -6.23 8.91
C ILE A 79 -17.00 -6.46 10.12
N PHE A 80 -17.27 -5.79 11.22
CA PHE A 80 -16.60 -6.00 12.50
C PHE A 80 -17.51 -6.84 13.39
N GLU A 81 -17.08 -8.05 13.74
CA GLU A 81 -17.74 -8.91 14.72
C GLU A 81 -17.02 -8.79 16.07
N ASN A 82 -17.72 -8.25 17.08
CA ASN A 82 -17.21 -8.21 18.44
C ASN A 82 -17.14 -9.64 18.99
N LYS A 83 -15.95 -10.10 19.38
CA LYS A 83 -15.71 -11.47 19.83
C LYS A 83 -16.36 -11.81 21.17
N GLN A 84 -16.58 -10.81 22.03
CA GLN A 84 -17.19 -11.00 23.33
C GLN A 84 -18.72 -11.12 23.23
N SER A 85 -19.36 -10.25 22.43
CA SER A 85 -20.83 -10.19 22.32
C SER A 85 -21.40 -10.94 21.12
N GLY A 86 -20.59 -11.22 20.10
CA GLY A 86 -21.05 -11.74 18.80
C GLY A 86 -21.74 -10.68 17.92
N ASN A 87 -21.87 -9.43 18.39
CA ASN A 87 -22.53 -8.38 17.63
C ASN A 87 -21.71 -7.96 16.42
N LYS A 88 -22.39 -7.75 15.29
CA LYS A 88 -21.79 -7.36 14.02
C LYS A 88 -22.12 -5.92 13.68
N TYR A 89 -21.12 -5.21 13.19
CA TYR A 89 -21.22 -3.81 12.80
C TYR A 89 -20.61 -3.61 11.40
N ILE A 90 -21.27 -2.81 10.57
CA ILE A 90 -20.93 -2.69 9.15
C ILE A 90 -20.77 -1.24 8.70
N CYS A 91 -19.90 -1.08 7.71
CA CYS A 91 -19.70 0.18 6.99
C CYS A 91 -19.45 -0.11 5.51
N ALA A 92 -19.93 0.76 4.63
CA ALA A 92 -19.60 0.71 3.22
C ALA A 92 -18.08 0.78 3.03
N ALA A 93 -17.55 -0.13 2.24
CA ALA A 93 -16.13 -0.26 1.94
C ALA A 93 -16.00 -1.02 0.62
N THR A 94 -15.88 -0.31 -0.51
CA THR A 94 -16.18 -0.84 -1.85
C THR A 94 -15.39 -2.11 -2.19
N CYS A 95 -14.07 -2.09 -2.01
CA CYS A 95 -13.21 -3.26 -2.13
C CYS A 95 -12.04 -3.15 -1.14
N PRO A 96 -12.21 -3.63 0.10
CA PRO A 96 -11.19 -3.54 1.12
C PRO A 96 -10.00 -4.42 0.75
N VAL A 97 -8.79 -3.87 0.79
CA VAL A 97 -7.52 -4.53 0.46
C VAL A 97 -6.68 -4.79 1.70
N THR A 98 -6.81 -3.96 2.73
CA THR A 98 -6.15 -4.18 4.04
C THR A 98 -6.92 -3.52 5.17
N VAL A 99 -6.79 -4.08 6.37
CA VAL A 99 -7.12 -3.40 7.64
C VAL A 99 -5.87 -3.33 8.50
N ASN A 100 -5.55 -2.15 9.01
CA ASN A 100 -4.49 -1.94 10.00
C ASN A 100 -5.10 -1.34 11.27
N LYS A 101 -4.70 -1.83 12.45
CA LYS A 101 -4.97 -1.15 13.71
C LYS A 101 -3.72 -0.40 14.15
N PHE A 102 -3.83 0.92 14.28
CA PHE A 102 -2.74 1.80 14.65
C PHE A 102 -3.23 2.82 15.67
N ASN A 103 -2.60 2.86 16.86
CA ASN A 103 -3.02 3.69 18.00
C ASN A 103 -4.52 3.54 18.33
N ASP A 104 -4.99 2.29 18.45
CA ASP A 104 -6.38 1.91 18.71
C ASP A 104 -7.41 2.42 17.69
N VAL A 105 -6.95 2.76 16.48
CA VAL A 105 -7.80 3.16 15.37
C VAL A 105 -7.61 2.19 14.21
N TYR A 106 -8.71 1.73 13.63
CA TYR A 106 -8.69 0.92 12.43
C TYR A 106 -8.64 1.80 11.19
N TYR A 107 -7.73 1.46 10.28
CA TYR A 107 -7.60 2.05 8.96
C TYR A 107 -7.94 0.97 7.94
N VAL A 108 -9.04 1.17 7.22
CA VAL A 108 -9.50 0.27 6.15
C VAL A 108 -9.11 0.89 4.82
N THR A 109 -8.21 0.22 4.11
CA THR A 109 -7.78 0.61 2.76
C THR A 109 -8.72 -0.02 1.75
N ASN A 110 -9.38 0.80 0.94
CA ASN A 110 -10.27 0.38 -0.12
C ASN A 110 -9.69 0.78 -1.47
N THR A 111 -9.65 -0.16 -2.42
CA THR A 111 -9.17 0.12 -3.78
C THR A 111 -10.10 -0.52 -4.79
N LEU A 112 -10.68 0.32 -5.67
CA LEU A 112 -11.51 -0.12 -6.79
C LEU A 112 -10.71 0.09 -8.08
N HIS A 113 -10.46 -0.99 -8.82
CA HIS A 113 -9.71 -1.00 -10.08
C HIS A 113 -10.60 -0.89 -11.34
N HIS A 114 -11.88 -0.54 -11.18
CA HIS A 114 -12.81 -0.39 -12.30
C HIS A 114 -13.00 1.09 -12.70
N LEU A 115 -13.20 1.33 -14.00
CA LEU A 115 -13.39 2.64 -14.66
C LEU A 115 -12.24 3.63 -14.40
N SER A 116 -12.31 4.32 -13.26
CA SER A 116 -11.31 5.25 -12.78
C SER A 116 -10.84 4.73 -11.44
N GLU A 117 -9.61 4.21 -11.43
CA GLU A 117 -8.99 3.64 -10.23
C GLU A 117 -9.20 4.57 -9.05
N THR A 118 -9.85 4.08 -8.01
CA THR A 118 -10.19 4.89 -6.84
C THR A 118 -9.70 4.20 -5.60
N THR A 119 -8.86 4.90 -4.84
CA THR A 119 -8.47 4.49 -3.50
C THR A 119 -9.17 5.37 -2.47
N GLU A 120 -9.64 4.75 -1.40
CA GLU A 120 -10.21 5.42 -0.23
C GLU A 120 -9.63 4.79 1.03
N ILE A 121 -9.32 5.61 2.04
CA ILE A 121 -8.99 5.12 3.37
C ILE A 121 -10.05 5.58 4.35
N LEU A 122 -10.63 4.62 5.06
CA LEU A 122 -11.58 4.86 6.15
C LEU A 122 -10.88 4.70 7.48
N LYS A 123 -11.17 5.60 8.40
CA LYS A 123 -10.70 5.62 9.78
C LYS A 123 -11.87 5.32 10.71
N ILE A 124 -11.74 4.28 11.51
CA ILE A 124 -12.79 3.78 12.40
C ILE A 124 -12.21 3.70 13.81
N ARG A 125 -12.69 4.57 14.70
CA ARG A 125 -12.20 4.64 16.09
C ARG A 125 -12.92 3.66 17.01
N ASN A 126 -14.19 3.38 16.74
CA ASN A 126 -15.00 2.46 17.53
C ASN A 126 -15.95 1.72 16.58
N PRO A 127 -15.72 0.43 16.31
CA PRO A 127 -16.61 -0.37 15.46
C PRO A 127 -18.08 -0.39 15.91
N GLU A 128 -18.36 -0.23 17.21
CA GLU A 128 -19.73 -0.25 17.74
C GLU A 128 -20.52 1.02 17.42
N LYS A 129 -19.85 2.07 16.94
CA LYS A 129 -20.48 3.29 16.41
C LYS A 129 -20.84 3.18 14.94
N LEU A 130 -20.46 2.08 14.27
CA LEU A 130 -20.92 1.80 12.91
C LEU A 130 -22.38 1.32 12.94
N LYS A 131 -22.96 1.10 11.75
CA LYS A 131 -24.33 0.55 11.63
C LYS A 131 -24.35 -0.90 12.17
N PRO A 132 -25.23 -1.26 13.12
CA PRO A 132 -25.44 -2.67 13.49
C PRO A 132 -25.91 -3.49 12.28
N ALA A 133 -25.32 -4.66 12.09
CA ALA A 133 -25.64 -5.53 10.96
C ALA A 133 -26.97 -6.26 11.19
N THR A 134 -27.85 -6.26 10.19
CA THR A 134 -29.03 -7.14 10.16
C THR A 134 -28.72 -8.42 9.38
N ALA A 135 -29.56 -9.44 9.52
CA ALA A 135 -29.44 -10.66 8.70
C ALA A 135 -29.55 -10.34 7.19
N GLU A 136 -30.42 -9.40 6.81
CA GLU A 136 -30.54 -8.92 5.44
C GLU A 136 -29.24 -8.28 4.94
N ASP A 137 -28.60 -7.44 5.77
CA ASP A 137 -27.33 -6.82 5.42
C ASP A 137 -26.22 -7.85 5.14
N LEU A 138 -26.23 -8.97 5.88
CA LEU A 138 -25.25 -10.03 5.71
C LEU A 138 -25.54 -10.90 4.48
N LEU A 139 -26.79 -11.01 4.04
CA LEU A 139 -27.18 -11.85 2.89
C LEU A 139 -27.28 -11.07 1.57
N ARG A 140 -27.29 -9.74 1.61
CA ARG A 140 -27.47 -8.90 0.42
C ARG A 140 -26.41 -9.15 -0.65
N LYS A 141 -26.84 -9.00 -1.90
CA LYS A 141 -25.99 -9.18 -3.09
C LYS A 141 -25.14 -7.96 -3.41
N PHE A 142 -25.66 -6.75 -3.18
CA PHE A 142 -25.05 -5.45 -3.50
C PHE A 142 -25.08 -4.52 -2.30
N PHE A 143 -24.12 -3.60 -2.18
CA PHE A 143 -23.87 -2.82 -0.95
C PHE A 143 -23.94 -1.29 -1.12
N GLU A 144 -24.54 -0.79 -2.20
CA GLU A 144 -24.59 0.63 -2.56
C GLU A 144 -25.21 1.54 -1.46
N ASN A 145 -26.08 1.00 -0.61
CA ASN A 145 -26.85 1.75 0.39
C ASN A 145 -26.46 1.48 1.86
N VAL A 146 -25.26 0.93 2.12
CA VAL A 146 -24.83 0.68 3.52
C VAL A 146 -24.46 1.97 4.27
N GLY A 147 -23.91 2.96 3.56
CA GLY A 147 -23.43 4.22 4.15
C GLY A 147 -22.16 4.06 4.99
N THR A 148 -21.63 5.17 5.50
CA THR A 148 -20.36 5.21 6.26
C THR A 148 -20.53 5.73 7.69
N LEU A 149 -21.67 5.44 8.32
CA LEU A 149 -21.93 5.87 9.70
C LEU A 149 -20.81 5.38 10.64
N GLY A 150 -20.28 6.28 11.46
CA GLY A 150 -19.21 5.97 12.43
C GLY A 150 -17.81 5.81 11.82
N ALA A 151 -17.66 5.94 10.50
CA ALA A 151 -16.38 5.95 9.80
C ALA A 151 -16.04 7.34 9.26
N GLU A 152 -14.79 7.74 9.37
CA GLU A 152 -14.24 8.98 8.83
C GLU A 152 -13.44 8.66 7.56
N ARG A 153 -13.79 9.26 6.42
CA ARG A 153 -12.97 9.18 5.21
C ARG A 153 -11.83 10.17 5.31
N ILE A 154 -10.59 9.68 5.39
CA ILE A 154 -9.40 10.54 5.49
C ILE A 154 -8.79 10.88 4.13
N ILE A 155 -9.04 10.05 3.11
CA ILE A 155 -8.64 10.31 1.73
C ILE A 155 -9.59 9.57 0.78
N LYS A 156 -9.84 10.19 -0.38
CA LYS A 156 -10.37 9.53 -1.57
C LYS A 156 -9.65 10.10 -2.79
N GLN A 157 -8.86 9.27 -3.45
CA GLN A 157 -8.00 9.67 -4.54
C GLN A 157 -8.32 8.85 -5.79
N TYR A 158 -8.42 9.54 -6.92
CA TYR A 158 -8.65 8.96 -8.23
C TYR A 158 -7.32 8.78 -8.96
N GLN A 159 -7.27 7.83 -9.89
CA GLN A 159 -6.09 7.46 -10.68
C GLN A 159 -4.89 7.04 -9.81
N THR A 160 -5.19 6.48 -8.64
CA THR A 160 -4.19 5.92 -7.74
C THR A 160 -4.76 4.66 -7.13
N SER A 161 -4.04 3.56 -7.30
CA SER A 161 -4.31 2.30 -6.62
C SER A 161 -3.46 2.21 -5.36
N CYS A 162 -4.03 1.75 -4.25
CA CYS A 162 -3.26 1.26 -3.11
C CYS A 162 -3.33 -0.27 -3.09
N LEU A 163 -2.19 -0.93 -3.29
CA LEU A 163 -2.08 -2.38 -3.29
C LEU A 163 -2.11 -2.96 -1.87
N TYR A 164 -1.47 -2.26 -0.94
CA TYR A 164 -1.36 -2.70 0.45
C TYR A 164 -1.07 -1.53 1.38
N SER A 165 -1.45 -1.63 2.64
CA SER A 165 -1.06 -0.66 3.68
C SER A 165 -0.48 -1.40 4.87
N PHE A 166 0.55 -0.86 5.50
CA PHE A 166 1.28 -1.56 6.55
C PHE A 166 1.86 -0.57 7.57
N ILE A 167 2.05 -1.06 8.79
CA ILE A 167 2.66 -0.29 9.87
C ILE A 167 4.14 -0.65 9.96
N TYR A 168 5.01 0.35 9.94
CA TYR A 168 6.45 0.18 10.15
C TYR A 168 7.00 1.35 10.95
N ASN A 169 7.84 1.09 11.97
CA ASN A 169 8.42 2.10 12.86
C ASN A 169 7.41 3.16 13.33
N ASN A 170 6.26 2.72 13.85
CA ASN A 170 5.18 3.56 14.37
C ASN A 170 4.61 4.57 13.33
N ARG A 171 4.60 4.21 12.04
CA ARG A 171 3.99 4.99 10.96
C ARG A 171 3.20 4.06 10.04
N LEU A 172 2.09 4.57 9.50
CA LEU A 172 1.28 3.89 8.51
C LEU A 172 1.77 4.27 7.11
N TYR A 173 2.21 3.27 6.36
CA TYR A 173 2.65 3.39 4.97
C TYR A 173 1.71 2.67 4.02
N HIS A 174 1.80 3.05 2.76
CA HIS A 174 0.95 2.56 1.68
C HIS A 174 1.81 2.22 0.47
N ILE A 175 1.61 1.04 -0.12
CA ILE A 175 2.15 0.74 -1.45
C ILE A 175 1.12 1.23 -2.46
N THR A 176 1.44 2.34 -3.11
CA THR A 176 0.55 3.01 -4.07
C THR A 176 1.12 2.96 -5.47
N ALA A 177 0.26 2.75 -6.47
CA ALA A 177 0.61 2.78 -7.88
C ALA A 177 -0.22 3.82 -8.62
N ASP A 178 0.42 4.57 -9.50
CA ASP A 178 -0.20 5.48 -10.47
C ASP A 178 0.61 5.49 -11.78
N LYS A 179 0.25 6.38 -12.70
CA LYS A 179 0.91 6.49 -14.02
C LYS A 179 2.42 6.73 -13.96
N GLU A 180 2.96 7.20 -12.83
CA GLU A 180 4.39 7.49 -12.66
C GLU A 180 5.16 6.30 -12.11
N GLY A 181 4.48 5.22 -11.71
CA GLY A 181 5.09 4.00 -11.19
C GLY A 181 4.45 3.55 -9.89
N THR A 182 5.22 2.80 -9.10
CA THR A 182 4.78 2.30 -7.79
C THR A 182 5.69 2.83 -6.70
N PHE A 183 5.10 3.22 -5.57
CA PHE A 183 5.76 3.96 -4.50
C PHE A 183 5.36 3.42 -3.13
N VAL A 184 6.27 3.55 -2.17
CA VAL A 184 5.90 3.69 -0.76
C VAL A 184 5.46 5.13 -0.54
N SER A 185 4.29 5.29 0.06
CA SER A 185 3.64 6.58 0.31
C SER A 185 3.14 6.67 1.75
N GLU A 186 2.92 7.90 2.21
CA GLU A 186 2.17 8.21 3.42
C GLU A 186 0.97 9.10 3.09
N ILE A 187 0.01 9.21 4.01
CA ILE A 187 -1.05 10.21 3.89
C ILE A 187 -0.57 11.50 4.54
N ALA A 188 -0.54 12.58 3.76
CA ALA A 188 -0.29 13.93 4.23
C ALA A 188 -1.24 14.87 3.52
N GLU A 189 -1.83 15.83 4.25
CA GLU A 189 -2.70 16.86 3.66
C GLU A 189 -3.87 16.30 2.83
N GLY A 190 -4.38 15.12 3.20
CA GLY A 190 -5.50 14.46 2.50
C GLY A 190 -5.14 13.83 1.16
N THR A 191 -3.86 13.67 0.84
CA THR A 191 -3.35 13.02 -0.38
C THR A 191 -2.28 11.97 -0.06
N PHE A 192 -1.96 11.08 -1.00
CA PHE A 192 -0.80 10.21 -0.90
C PHE A 192 0.48 10.99 -1.27
N LYS A 193 1.33 11.23 -0.29
CA LYS A 193 2.67 11.75 -0.49
C LYS A 193 3.62 10.59 -0.78
N LYS A 194 4.16 10.56 -1.99
CA LYS A 194 5.17 9.59 -2.42
C LYS A 194 6.46 9.84 -1.65
N LEU A 195 7.00 8.80 -1.01
CA LEU A 195 8.22 8.88 -0.22
C LEU A 195 9.40 8.19 -0.90
N GLN A 196 9.14 7.04 -1.53
CA GLN A 196 10.18 6.24 -2.16
C GLN A 196 9.60 5.42 -3.29
N GLN A 197 10.24 5.44 -4.45
CA GLN A 197 9.83 4.62 -5.59
C GLN A 197 10.27 3.16 -5.39
N ILE A 198 9.38 2.22 -5.73
CA ILE A 198 9.65 0.78 -5.70
C ILE A 198 9.68 0.15 -7.10
N SER A 199 9.06 0.79 -8.09
CA SER A 199 9.06 0.36 -9.49
C SER A 199 8.76 1.54 -10.42
N ASP A 200 9.37 1.55 -11.61
CA ASP A 200 9.00 2.46 -12.70
C ASP A 200 7.68 2.06 -13.39
N GLN A 201 7.21 0.83 -13.13
CA GLN A 201 5.94 0.34 -13.65
C GLN A 201 4.81 0.57 -12.65
N GLN A 202 3.61 0.84 -13.18
CA GLN A 202 2.38 0.83 -12.41
C GLN A 202 1.99 -0.62 -12.10
N LEU A 203 2.26 -1.08 -10.87
CA LEU A 203 1.89 -2.42 -10.42
C LEU A 203 0.41 -2.39 -9.99
N LEU A 204 -0.45 -3.14 -10.66
CA LEU A 204 -1.90 -3.16 -10.44
C LEU A 204 -2.42 -4.56 -10.13
N THR A 205 -3.56 -4.66 -9.46
CA THR A 205 -4.28 -5.92 -9.31
C THR A 205 -5.78 -5.69 -9.25
N TYR A 206 -6.55 -6.39 -10.09
CA TYR A 206 -8.00 -6.38 -9.99
C TYR A 206 -8.52 -7.18 -8.78
N ASP A 207 -7.66 -8.02 -8.19
CA ASP A 207 -7.96 -8.78 -7.00
C ASP A 207 -6.81 -8.67 -6.01
N SER A 208 -6.86 -7.62 -5.20
CA SER A 208 -5.89 -7.39 -4.13
C SER A 208 -6.05 -8.48 -3.06
N LYS A 209 -5.24 -9.52 -3.20
CA LYS A 209 -5.05 -10.57 -2.23
C LYS A 209 -3.66 -10.44 -1.66
N THR A 210 -3.57 -10.67 -0.36
CA THR A 210 -2.31 -10.71 0.36
C THR A 210 -2.24 -11.97 1.18
N ALA A 211 -1.07 -12.59 1.22
CA ALA A 211 -0.79 -13.70 2.12
C ALA A 211 0.23 -13.24 3.16
N LYS A 212 0.07 -13.72 4.38
CA LYS A 212 1.03 -13.53 5.46
C LYS A 212 1.71 -14.87 5.75
N GLN A 213 3.04 -14.88 5.72
CA GLN A 213 3.86 -16.04 6.09
C GLN A 213 4.85 -15.61 7.18
N GLY A 214 4.51 -15.86 8.44
CA GLY A 214 5.26 -15.31 9.58
C GLY A 214 5.24 -13.78 9.56
N ASN A 215 6.43 -13.18 9.41
CA ASN A 215 6.60 -11.72 9.32
C ASN A 215 6.59 -11.19 7.88
N GLN A 216 6.57 -12.08 6.89
CA GLN A 216 6.56 -11.73 5.49
C GLN A 216 5.12 -11.52 5.00
N ILE A 217 4.95 -10.51 4.14
CA ILE A 217 3.68 -10.22 3.47
C ILE A 217 3.93 -10.31 1.96
N LEU A 218 3.10 -11.10 1.29
CA LEU A 218 3.10 -11.24 -0.17
C LEU A 218 1.89 -10.50 -0.74
N ILE A 219 2.13 -9.68 -1.76
CA ILE A 219 1.10 -8.84 -2.40
C ILE A 219 1.14 -9.12 -3.90
N GLY A 220 0.13 -9.80 -4.42
CA GLY A 220 0.07 -10.13 -5.84
C GLY A 220 -0.27 -8.92 -6.72
N PHE A 221 0.36 -8.85 -7.89
CA PHE A 221 -0.02 -7.93 -8.96
C PHE A 221 -0.04 -8.63 -10.32
N SER A 222 -0.86 -8.13 -11.23
CA SER A 222 -0.98 -8.64 -12.59
C SER A 222 -1.50 -7.54 -13.51
N SER A 223 -0.81 -7.35 -14.63
CA SER A 223 -1.26 -6.57 -15.77
C SER A 223 -1.44 -7.49 -16.99
N ASN A 224 -1.76 -6.91 -18.14
CA ASN A 224 -1.81 -7.65 -19.41
C ASN A 224 -0.41 -8.04 -19.91
N GLU A 225 0.63 -7.33 -19.48
CA GLU A 225 2.00 -7.48 -20.00
C GLU A 225 2.92 -8.27 -19.07
N PHE A 226 2.66 -8.22 -17.77
CA PHE A 226 3.50 -8.86 -16.76
C PHE A 226 2.68 -9.21 -15.52
N SER A 227 3.20 -10.11 -14.69
CA SER A 227 2.62 -10.43 -13.39
C SER A 227 3.71 -10.68 -12.37
N GLY A 228 3.35 -10.66 -11.10
CA GLY A 228 4.34 -10.80 -10.05
C GLY A 228 3.76 -10.64 -8.67
N TYR A 229 4.67 -10.44 -7.73
CA TYR A 229 4.31 -10.16 -6.35
C TYR A 229 5.35 -9.27 -5.69
N ILE A 230 4.89 -8.49 -4.71
CA ILE A 230 5.75 -7.74 -3.81
C ILE A 230 5.87 -8.56 -2.54
N GLU A 231 7.11 -8.73 -2.09
CA GLU A 231 7.45 -9.29 -0.79
C GLU A 231 7.85 -8.15 0.14
N LEU A 232 7.12 -8.00 1.25
CA LEU A 232 7.45 -7.07 2.32
C LEU A 232 7.93 -7.83 3.55
N ASN A 233 9.17 -7.56 3.96
CA ASN A 233 9.81 -8.19 5.11
C ASN A 233 10.58 -7.14 5.92
N GLY A 234 9.89 -6.54 6.89
CA GLY A 234 10.45 -5.44 7.69
C GLY A 234 10.84 -4.23 6.84
N GLN A 235 12.13 -3.91 6.80
CA GLN A 235 12.66 -2.80 5.99
C GLN A 235 12.91 -3.19 4.52
N LEU A 236 12.90 -4.48 4.18
CA LEU A 236 13.15 -4.96 2.83
C LEU A 236 11.83 -5.06 2.04
N ILE A 237 11.80 -4.46 0.86
CA ILE A 237 10.74 -4.61 -0.13
C ILE A 237 11.37 -5.20 -1.39
N THR A 238 10.93 -6.39 -1.78
CA THR A 238 11.41 -7.05 -3.01
C THR A 238 10.25 -7.19 -4.00
N VAL A 239 10.43 -6.69 -5.22
CA VAL A 239 9.47 -6.83 -6.32
C VAL A 239 9.92 -7.98 -7.20
N TYR A 240 9.09 -9.01 -7.34
CA TYR A 240 9.35 -10.13 -8.24
C TYR A 240 8.47 -10.00 -9.49
N ILE A 241 9.09 -9.96 -10.68
CA ILE A 241 8.40 -9.72 -11.96
C ILE A 241 8.60 -10.93 -12.90
N ALA A 242 7.51 -11.44 -13.45
CA ALA A 242 7.47 -12.42 -14.53
C ALA A 242 6.81 -11.81 -15.78
N ASN A 243 7.49 -11.94 -16.92
CA ASN A 243 6.98 -11.54 -18.24
C ASN A 243 6.35 -12.73 -18.97
#